data_AF-F6W2K7-F1
#
_entry.id   AF-F6W2K7-F1
#
_cell.length_a   1.000
_cell.length_b   1.000
_cell.length_c   1.000
_cell.angle_alpha   90.00
_cell.angle_beta   90.00
_cell.angle_gamma   90.00
#
_symmetry.space_group_name_H-M   'P 1'
#
loop_
_entity.id
_entity.type
_entity.pdbx_description
1 polymer ?
#
loop_
_entity_poly.entity_id
_entity_poly.type
_entity_poly.pdbx_seq_one_letter_code
_entity_poly.pdbx_strand_id
1 'polypeptide(L)'
;MEMLVPGFKEQVESLSNDQSLEYFDEVSITDPRVHELCVHAGNFLPHQLLTECLKRNQGIADTAVQFDVQVGKSKMIEYKMTCGKHVVTGTAKNKKVGKQLASQQILKLLHPNMQTWGELIHAYGTSVAEKRARKKNIEQEIFELKQRRNLDSSQKSSNKDEEADGDSQEKKNALAPNPELLNKLRDMMMALEQESSSKKRPGEPDTDQPSKKRNKLLLIDV
;
A
#
# COMPACT_ATOMS: atom_id res chain seq x y z
N MET A 1 8.99 15.68 -31.61
CA MET A 1 8.88 17.14 -31.67
C MET A 1 7.39 17.47 -31.57
N GLU A 2 6.87 17.60 -30.35
CA GLU A 2 5.56 18.22 -30.11
C GLU A 2 5.86 19.53 -29.39
N MET A 3 5.92 20.62 -30.15
CA MET A 3 5.98 21.96 -29.57
C MET A 3 4.56 22.37 -29.20
N LEU A 4 4.15 22.04 -27.96
CA LEU A 4 2.94 22.60 -27.39
C LEU A 4 3.23 24.06 -27.00
N VAL A 5 2.36 24.98 -27.42
CA VAL A 5 2.47 26.42 -27.12
C VAL A 5 2.50 26.62 -25.59
N PRO A 6 3.48 27.36 -25.04
CA PRO A 6 3.55 27.66 -23.61
C PRO A 6 2.23 28.32 -23.14
N GLY A 7 1.58 27.74 -22.13
CA GLY A 7 0.27 28.16 -21.61
C GLY A 7 -0.88 27.18 -21.88
N PHE A 8 -0.85 26.41 -22.98
CA PHE A 8 -1.90 25.44 -23.27
C PHE A 8 -1.88 24.24 -22.30
N LYS A 9 -0.69 23.91 -21.78
CA LYS A 9 -0.50 22.82 -20.81
C LYS A 9 -1.18 23.10 -19.47
N GLU A 10 -1.03 24.31 -18.93
CA GLU A 10 -1.66 24.71 -17.66
C GLU A 10 -3.18 24.83 -17.77
N GLN A 11 -3.67 25.30 -18.93
CA GLN A 11 -5.11 25.42 -19.15
C GLN A 11 -5.80 24.05 -19.34
N VAL A 12 -5.12 23.08 -19.95
CA VAL A 12 -5.62 21.68 -20.06
C VAL A 12 -5.48 20.93 -18.73
N GLU A 13 -4.40 21.11 -17.98
CA GLU A 13 -4.19 20.46 -16.67
C GLU A 13 -5.14 21.00 -15.58
N SER A 14 -5.58 22.26 -15.65
CA SER A 14 -6.56 22.85 -14.73
C SER A 14 -8.01 22.48 -15.05
N LEU A 15 -8.40 22.46 -16.34
CA LEU A 15 -9.75 22.05 -16.76
C LEU A 15 -10.03 20.56 -16.52
N SER A 16 -8.99 19.72 -16.56
CA SER A 16 -9.14 18.26 -16.50
C SER A 16 -9.33 17.69 -15.09
N ASN A 17 -8.90 18.39 -14.04
CA ASN A 17 -8.92 17.82 -12.69
C ASN A 17 -10.15 18.21 -11.85
N ASP A 18 -10.62 19.47 -11.90
CA ASP A 18 -11.71 19.92 -11.03
C ASP A 18 -13.11 19.66 -11.62
N GLN A 19 -13.34 19.98 -12.91
CA GLN A 19 -14.67 19.79 -13.51
C GLN A 19 -15.04 18.32 -13.75
N SER A 20 -14.04 17.44 -13.89
CA SER A 20 -14.29 16.01 -14.08
C SER A 20 -14.73 15.31 -12.79
N LEU A 21 -14.41 15.87 -11.62
CA LEU A 21 -14.81 15.34 -10.31
C LEU A 21 -16.25 15.74 -9.95
N GLU A 22 -16.64 16.99 -10.23
CA GLU A 22 -17.97 17.52 -9.95
C GLU A 22 -19.09 16.70 -10.64
N TYR A 23 -18.81 16.17 -11.85
CA TYR A 23 -19.73 15.24 -12.53
C TYR A 23 -20.02 13.95 -11.72
N PHE A 24 -19.04 13.42 -10.99
CA PHE A 24 -19.24 12.20 -10.20
C PHE A 24 -20.04 12.42 -8.92
N ASP A 25 -20.23 13.67 -8.49
CA ASP A 25 -21.07 14.00 -7.35
C ASP A 25 -22.57 13.78 -7.63
N GLU A 26 -22.98 13.67 -8.90
CA GLU A 26 -24.36 13.31 -9.25
C GLU A 26 -24.53 11.82 -9.57
N VAL A 27 -23.42 11.08 -9.75
CA VAL A 27 -23.44 9.67 -10.15
C VAL A 27 -23.59 8.78 -8.93
N SER A 28 -24.67 7.98 -8.87
CA SER A 28 -24.85 7.01 -7.78
C SER A 28 -23.77 5.93 -7.77
N ILE A 29 -23.38 5.45 -6.58
CA ILE A 29 -22.34 4.40 -6.42
C ILE A 29 -22.70 3.11 -7.17
N THR A 30 -23.99 2.81 -7.31
CA THR A 30 -24.51 1.58 -7.92
C THR A 30 -24.80 1.71 -9.41
N ASP A 31 -24.50 2.86 -10.05
CA ASP A 31 -24.76 3.05 -11.47
C ASP A 31 -23.84 2.12 -12.30
N PRO A 32 -24.41 1.25 -13.16
CA PRO A 32 -23.62 0.30 -13.97
C PRO A 32 -22.55 0.96 -14.84
N ARG A 33 -22.74 2.23 -15.22
CA ARG A 33 -21.84 3.00 -16.09
C ARG A 33 -20.63 3.55 -15.35
N VAL A 34 -20.60 3.53 -14.01
CA VAL A 34 -19.46 4.03 -13.22
C VAL A 34 -18.13 3.48 -13.72
N HIS A 35 -18.09 2.18 -14.09
CA HIS A 35 -16.86 1.59 -14.62
C HIS A 35 -16.38 2.29 -15.90
N GLU A 36 -17.27 2.55 -16.85
CA GLU A 36 -16.96 3.18 -18.13
C GLU A 36 -16.61 4.65 -17.96
N LEU A 37 -17.35 5.34 -17.09
CA LEU A 37 -17.10 6.74 -16.73
C LEU A 37 -15.72 6.92 -16.08
N CYS A 38 -15.33 6.05 -15.15
CA CYS A 38 -14.00 6.09 -14.55
C CYS A 38 -12.89 5.87 -15.59
N VAL A 39 -13.09 4.96 -16.55
CA VAL A 39 -12.11 4.72 -17.61
C VAL A 39 -11.93 5.95 -18.49
N HIS A 40 -13.03 6.63 -18.85
CA HIS A 40 -12.97 7.82 -19.67
C HIS A 40 -12.34 9.02 -18.94
N ALA A 41 -12.68 9.20 -17.66
CA ALA A 41 -12.14 10.27 -16.82
C ALA A 41 -10.70 10.00 -16.32
N GLY A 42 -10.16 8.79 -16.53
CA GLY A 42 -8.84 8.42 -16.00
C GLY A 42 -8.80 8.29 -14.46
N ASN A 43 -9.97 8.16 -13.83
CA ASN A 43 -10.13 8.00 -12.39
C ASN A 43 -9.97 6.53 -11.95
N PHE A 44 -9.96 6.28 -10.64
CA PHE A 44 -9.88 4.91 -10.11
C PHE A 44 -11.06 4.06 -10.56
N LEU A 45 -10.74 2.87 -11.07
CA LEU A 45 -11.77 1.88 -11.34
C LEU A 45 -12.37 1.39 -10.01
N PRO A 46 -13.64 0.95 -9.98
CA PRO A 46 -14.29 0.54 -8.74
C PRO A 46 -13.53 -0.47 -7.90
N HIS A 47 -12.93 -1.47 -8.53
CA HIS A 47 -12.11 -2.46 -7.83
C HIS A 47 -10.81 -1.86 -7.24
N GLN A 48 -10.21 -0.89 -7.92
CA GLN A 48 -9.03 -0.20 -7.41
C GLN A 48 -9.40 0.68 -6.22
N LEU A 49 -10.52 1.41 -6.30
CA LEU A 49 -11.01 2.23 -5.21
C LEU A 49 -11.36 1.40 -3.98
N LEU A 50 -12.00 0.23 -4.17
CA LEU A 50 -12.19 -0.76 -3.11
C LEU A 50 -10.85 -1.18 -2.50
N THR A 51 -9.87 -1.54 -3.34
CA THR A 51 -8.54 -1.95 -2.83
C THR A 51 -7.88 -0.84 -2.00
N GLU A 52 -7.98 0.42 -2.41
CA GLU A 52 -7.43 1.54 -1.65
C GLU A 52 -8.19 1.78 -0.34
N CYS A 53 -9.53 1.67 -0.37
CA CYS A 53 -10.35 1.69 0.84
C CYS A 53 -9.89 0.62 1.83
N LEU A 54 -9.69 -0.61 1.36
CA LEU A 54 -9.21 -1.71 2.20
C LEU A 54 -7.80 -1.50 2.73
N LYS A 55 -6.88 -0.99 1.90
CA LYS A 55 -5.51 -0.68 2.31
C LYS A 55 -5.45 0.35 3.43
N ARG A 56 -6.26 1.42 3.35
CA ARG A 56 -6.30 2.46 4.38
C ARG A 56 -6.90 1.96 5.70
N ASN A 57 -7.76 0.94 5.65
CA ASN A 57 -8.43 0.35 6.81
C ASN A 57 -7.77 -0.95 7.30
N GLN A 58 -6.55 -1.27 6.85
CA GLN A 58 -5.83 -2.47 7.30
C GLN A 58 -5.63 -2.42 8.83
N GLY A 59 -6.00 -3.51 9.50
CA GLY A 59 -5.89 -3.65 10.96
C GLY A 59 -7.16 -3.34 11.75
N ILE A 60 -8.22 -2.80 11.13
CA ILE A 60 -9.50 -2.50 11.79
C ILE A 60 -10.44 -3.73 11.80
N ALA A 61 -10.36 -4.60 10.79
CA ALA A 61 -11.11 -5.87 10.73
C ALA A 61 -10.50 -6.85 9.72
N ASP A 62 -10.89 -8.12 9.78
CA ASP A 62 -10.57 -9.12 8.76
C ASP A 62 -11.29 -8.74 7.45
N THR A 63 -10.53 -8.18 6.52
CA THR A 63 -11.05 -7.59 5.29
C THR A 63 -10.44 -8.27 4.06
N ALA A 64 -10.31 -9.60 4.14
CA ALA A 64 -9.96 -10.42 2.97
C ALA A 64 -11.05 -10.32 1.90
N VAL A 65 -10.65 -10.05 0.66
CA VAL A 65 -11.54 -10.04 -0.50
C VAL A 65 -11.40 -11.36 -1.25
N GLN A 66 -12.50 -12.08 -1.38
CA GLN A 66 -12.60 -13.27 -2.22
C GLN A 66 -13.58 -13.00 -3.36
N PHE A 67 -13.23 -13.46 -4.56
CA PHE A 67 -14.06 -13.29 -5.75
C PHE A 67 -14.14 -14.60 -6.52
N ASP A 68 -15.32 -15.22 -6.43
CA ASP A 68 -15.65 -16.48 -7.08
C ASP A 68 -16.53 -16.23 -8.30
N VAL A 69 -16.34 -17.07 -9.31
CA VAL A 69 -17.11 -17.01 -10.56
C VAL A 69 -17.60 -18.40 -10.89
N GLN A 70 -18.88 -18.49 -11.20
CA GLN A 70 -19.54 -19.69 -11.71
C GLN A 70 -20.00 -19.43 -13.14
N VAL A 71 -19.81 -20.42 -14.01
CA VAL A 71 -20.28 -20.34 -15.40
C VAL A 71 -21.78 -20.55 -15.39
N GLY A 72 -22.53 -19.51 -15.79
CA GLY A 72 -23.99 -19.56 -15.88
C GLY A 72 -24.47 -20.32 -17.11
N LYS A 73 -25.78 -20.61 -17.16
CA LYS A 73 -26.44 -21.33 -18.27
C LYS A 73 -26.66 -20.48 -19.53
N SER A 74 -26.80 -19.16 -19.36
CA SER A 74 -26.78 -18.19 -20.45
C SER A 74 -25.35 -17.68 -20.62
N LYS A 75 -24.98 -16.99 -21.70
CA LYS A 75 -23.61 -16.45 -21.98
C LYS A 75 -23.10 -15.42 -20.93
N MET A 76 -23.67 -15.41 -19.74
CA MET A 76 -23.36 -14.60 -18.58
C MET A 76 -22.70 -15.48 -17.52
N ILE A 77 -21.81 -14.87 -16.74
CA ILE A 77 -21.23 -15.48 -15.54
C ILE A 77 -22.05 -15.07 -14.32
N GLU A 78 -22.17 -15.98 -13.36
CA GLU A 78 -22.58 -15.65 -12.00
C GLU A 78 -21.33 -15.38 -11.17
N TYR A 79 -21.34 -14.31 -10.39
CA TYR A 79 -20.23 -13.96 -9.53
C TYR A 79 -20.68 -13.86 -8.07
N LYS A 80 -19.75 -14.15 -7.16
CA LYS A 80 -19.87 -13.92 -5.73
C LYS A 80 -18.61 -13.22 -5.23
N MET A 81 -18.78 -12.07 -4.60
CA MET A 81 -17.69 -11.35 -3.94
C MET A 81 -17.96 -11.29 -2.44
N THR A 82 -16.98 -11.71 -1.66
CA THR A 82 -16.99 -11.62 -0.20
C THR A 82 -15.91 -10.65 0.25
N CYS A 83 -16.26 -9.72 1.13
CA CYS A 83 -15.36 -8.75 1.74
C CYS A 83 -15.68 -8.69 3.23
N GLY A 84 -14.93 -9.44 4.05
CA GLY A 84 -15.23 -9.62 5.47
C GLY A 84 -16.66 -10.12 5.70
N LYS A 85 -17.50 -9.29 6.35
CA LYS A 85 -18.92 -9.57 6.62
C LYS A 85 -19.87 -9.33 5.43
N HIS A 86 -19.41 -8.68 4.38
CA HIS A 86 -20.24 -8.30 3.23
C HIS A 86 -20.12 -9.32 2.11
N VAL A 87 -21.26 -9.81 1.63
CA VAL A 87 -21.33 -10.76 0.51
C VAL A 87 -22.26 -10.20 -0.54
N VAL A 88 -21.78 -10.15 -1.78
CA VAL A 88 -22.55 -9.70 -2.94
C VAL A 88 -22.52 -10.80 -3.99
N THR A 89 -23.67 -11.06 -4.59
CA THR A 89 -23.82 -11.95 -5.75
C THR A 89 -24.46 -11.20 -6.91
N GLY A 90 -24.21 -11.65 -8.13
CA GLY A 90 -24.84 -11.07 -9.32
C GLY A 90 -24.44 -11.78 -10.60
N THR A 91 -24.90 -11.24 -11.73
CA THR A 91 -24.57 -11.74 -13.06
C THR A 91 -23.83 -10.68 -13.88
N ALA A 92 -22.91 -11.12 -14.74
CA ALA A 92 -22.16 -10.22 -15.62
C ALA A 92 -21.78 -10.89 -16.95
N LYS A 93 -21.47 -10.08 -17.96
CA LYS A 93 -21.02 -10.57 -19.28
C LYS A 93 -19.66 -11.27 -19.23
N ASN A 94 -18.76 -10.82 -18.34
CA ASN A 94 -17.42 -11.39 -18.21
C ASN A 94 -16.85 -11.14 -16.79
N LYS A 95 -15.77 -11.86 -16.46
CA LYS A 95 -15.09 -11.78 -15.16
C LYS A 95 -14.67 -10.37 -14.77
N LYS A 96 -14.19 -9.59 -15.75
CA LYS A 96 -13.68 -8.23 -15.54
C LYS A 96 -14.80 -7.27 -15.11
N VAL A 97 -15.92 -7.26 -15.83
CA VAL A 97 -17.09 -6.44 -15.54
C VAL A 97 -17.73 -6.88 -14.23
N GLY A 98 -17.91 -8.19 -14.01
CA GLY A 98 -18.46 -8.71 -12.76
C GLY A 98 -17.65 -8.28 -11.54
N LYS A 99 -16.31 -8.27 -11.65
CA LYS A 99 -15.42 -7.79 -10.60
C LYS A 99 -15.64 -6.30 -10.27
N GLN A 100 -15.87 -5.46 -11.29
CA GLN A 100 -16.14 -4.03 -11.07
C GLN A 100 -17.50 -3.79 -10.42
N LEU A 101 -18.55 -4.44 -10.94
CA LEU A 101 -19.91 -4.32 -10.40
C LEU A 101 -19.99 -4.83 -8.95
N ALA A 102 -19.38 -5.98 -8.67
CA ALA A 102 -19.30 -6.50 -7.31
C ALA A 102 -18.57 -5.53 -6.37
N SER A 103 -17.48 -4.91 -6.84
CA SER A 103 -16.73 -3.95 -6.04
C SER A 103 -17.54 -2.69 -5.72
N GLN A 104 -18.35 -2.19 -6.68
CA GLN A 104 -19.26 -1.06 -6.44
C GLN A 104 -20.27 -1.38 -5.32
N GLN A 105 -20.88 -2.55 -5.37
CA GLN A 105 -21.86 -2.97 -4.37
C GLN A 105 -21.22 -3.15 -2.99
N ILE A 106 -20.03 -3.74 -2.92
CA ILE A 106 -19.28 -3.84 -1.66
C ILE A 106 -18.94 -2.45 -1.13
N LEU A 107 -18.50 -1.51 -1.97
CA LEU A 107 -18.24 -0.12 -1.55
C LEU A 107 -19.50 0.54 -0.97
N LYS A 108 -20.67 0.32 -1.58
CA LYS A 108 -21.95 0.82 -1.04
C LYS A 108 -22.28 0.22 0.33
N LEU A 109 -21.99 -1.07 0.53
CA LEU A 109 -22.21 -1.75 1.81
C LEU A 109 -21.22 -1.29 2.90
N LEU A 110 -19.98 -0.96 2.52
CA LEU A 110 -18.97 -0.41 3.43
C LEU A 110 -19.28 1.04 3.83
N HIS A 111 -19.89 1.81 2.93
CA HIS A 111 -20.24 3.21 3.13
C HIS A 111 -21.73 3.46 2.92
N PRO A 112 -22.60 3.03 3.85
CA PRO A 112 -24.04 3.19 3.70
C PRO A 112 -24.48 4.67 3.60
N ASN A 113 -23.71 5.56 4.24
CA ASN A 113 -23.99 6.99 4.26
C ASN A 113 -23.56 7.72 2.98
N MET A 114 -22.63 7.15 2.20
CA MET A 114 -22.19 7.74 0.95
C MET A 114 -23.17 7.35 -0.16
N GLN A 115 -23.60 8.33 -0.95
CA GLN A 115 -24.62 8.14 -1.99
C GLN A 115 -24.01 8.18 -3.38
N THR A 116 -23.00 9.01 -3.56
CA THR A 116 -22.46 9.38 -4.86
C THR A 116 -21.05 8.82 -5.03
N TRP A 117 -20.63 8.66 -6.28
CA TRP A 117 -19.31 8.14 -6.60
C TRP A 117 -18.23 9.18 -6.35
N GLY A 118 -18.55 10.47 -6.52
CA GLY A 118 -17.68 11.59 -6.22
C GLY A 118 -17.23 11.61 -4.76
N GLU A 119 -18.15 11.39 -3.80
CA GLU A 119 -17.82 11.23 -2.39
C GLU A 119 -16.77 10.13 -2.13
N LEU A 120 -16.89 8.98 -2.79
CA LEU A 120 -15.91 7.90 -2.68
C LEU A 120 -14.57 8.26 -3.32
N ILE A 121 -14.58 8.97 -4.46
CA ILE A 121 -13.36 9.47 -5.10
C ILE A 121 -12.69 10.51 -4.19
N HIS A 122 -13.41 11.42 -3.56
CA HIS A 122 -12.82 12.38 -2.63
C HIS A 122 -12.26 11.70 -1.37
N ALA A 123 -12.95 10.68 -0.85
CA ALA A 123 -12.49 9.94 0.32
C ALA A 123 -11.25 9.07 0.01
N TYR A 124 -11.24 8.35 -1.12
CA TYR A 124 -10.25 7.29 -1.40
C TYR A 124 -9.38 7.52 -2.63
N GLY A 125 -9.82 8.37 -3.55
CA GLY A 125 -9.08 8.79 -4.72
C GLY A 125 -7.97 9.76 -4.32
N THR A 126 -6.75 9.25 -4.19
CA THR A 126 -5.56 10.10 -4.41
C THR A 126 -5.42 10.20 -5.92
N SER A 127 -5.81 11.33 -6.53
CA SER A 127 -5.87 11.44 -7.99
C SER A 127 -4.61 10.84 -8.63
N VAL A 128 -4.76 10.15 -9.77
CA VAL A 128 -3.60 9.64 -10.51
C VAL A 128 -2.59 10.77 -10.76
N ALA A 129 -3.07 12.01 -10.86
CA ALA A 129 -2.26 13.22 -10.88
C ALA A 129 -1.47 13.43 -9.57
N GLU A 130 -2.08 13.33 -8.39
CA GLU A 130 -1.39 13.44 -7.10
C GLU A 130 -0.37 12.32 -6.88
N LYS A 131 -0.70 11.06 -7.25
CA LYS A 131 0.28 9.96 -7.17
C LYS A 131 1.44 10.19 -8.12
N ARG A 132 1.20 10.68 -9.34
CA ARG A 132 2.27 11.04 -10.30
C ARG A 132 3.09 12.24 -9.82
N ALA A 133 2.45 13.28 -9.30
CA ALA A 133 3.11 14.46 -8.76
C ALA A 133 3.98 14.09 -7.56
N ARG A 134 3.45 13.30 -6.61
CA ARG A 134 4.22 12.77 -5.48
C ARG A 134 5.39 11.92 -5.96
N LYS A 135 5.18 11.01 -6.91
CA LYS A 135 6.26 10.19 -7.48
C LYS A 135 7.35 11.06 -8.13
N LYS A 136 6.95 12.06 -8.92
CA LYS A 136 7.89 13.00 -9.57
C LYS A 136 8.68 13.80 -8.54
N ASN A 137 8.02 14.30 -7.50
CA ASN A 137 8.69 15.04 -6.41
C ASN A 137 9.69 14.14 -5.67
N ILE A 138 9.32 12.89 -5.36
CA ILE A 138 10.22 11.91 -4.75
C ILE A 138 11.43 11.61 -5.67
N GLU A 139 11.19 11.42 -6.98
CA GLU A 139 12.28 11.18 -7.94
C GLU A 139 13.23 12.38 -8.06
N GLN A 140 12.69 13.60 -8.03
CA GLN A 140 13.49 14.83 -7.99
C GLN A 140 14.31 14.94 -6.70
N GLU A 141 13.70 14.69 -5.54
CA GLU A 141 14.39 14.69 -4.25
C GLU A 141 15.51 13.64 -4.20
N ILE A 142 15.27 12.43 -4.70
CA ILE A 142 16.30 11.39 -4.82
C ILE A 142 17.44 11.85 -5.73
N PHE A 143 17.14 12.51 -6.84
CA PHE A 143 18.15 13.03 -7.76
C PHE A 143 19.02 14.09 -7.08
N GLU A 144 18.40 15.06 -6.40
CA GLU A 144 19.10 16.12 -5.66
C GLU A 144 19.98 15.54 -4.55
N LEU A 145 19.47 14.58 -3.78
CA LEU A 145 20.24 13.89 -2.74
C LEU A 145 21.44 13.15 -3.31
N LYS A 146 21.29 12.48 -4.47
CA LYS A 146 22.42 11.83 -5.15
C LYS A 146 23.46 12.83 -5.65
N GLN A 147 23.03 13.98 -6.16
CA GLN A 147 23.92 15.04 -6.61
C GLN A 147 24.72 15.65 -5.44
N ARG A 148 24.05 15.94 -4.31
CA ARG A 148 24.69 16.41 -3.07
C ARG A 148 25.73 15.41 -2.56
N ARG A 149 25.38 14.12 -2.51
CA ARG A 149 26.32 13.05 -2.12
C ARG A 149 27.54 12.98 -3.03
N ASN A 150 27.37 13.14 -4.34
CA ASN A 150 28.49 13.13 -5.30
C ASN A 150 29.40 14.36 -5.14
N LEU A 151 28.84 15.54 -4.84
CA LEU A 151 29.60 16.76 -4.53
C LEU A 151 30.40 16.62 -3.23
N ASP A 152 29.78 16.09 -2.18
CA ASP A 152 30.42 15.85 -0.89
C ASP A 152 31.57 14.81 -0.99
N SER A 153 31.40 13.79 -1.85
CA SER A 153 32.50 12.86 -2.18
C SER A 153 33.65 13.48 -2.98
N SER A 154 33.39 14.59 -3.70
CA SER A 154 34.41 15.29 -4.51
C SER A 154 35.16 16.35 -3.70
N GLN A 155 34.54 16.95 -2.68
CA GLN A 155 35.24 17.84 -1.73
C GLN A 155 36.18 17.06 -0.80
N LYS A 156 35.86 15.79 -0.48
CA LYS A 156 36.75 14.92 0.29
C LYS A 156 38.02 14.48 -0.47
N SER A 157 38.05 14.61 -1.80
CA SER A 157 39.23 14.33 -2.62
C SER A 157 40.10 15.56 -2.92
N SER A 158 39.67 16.77 -2.57
CA SER A 158 40.42 18.02 -2.83
C SER A 158 41.06 18.63 -1.57
N ASN A 159 40.78 18.11 -0.38
CA ASN A 159 41.52 18.45 0.86
C ASN A 159 42.56 17.37 1.23
N LYS A 160 43.36 16.95 0.25
CA LYS A 160 44.61 16.21 0.48
C LYS A 160 45.69 17.03 -0.18
N ASP A 161 46.19 18.04 0.52
CA ASP A 161 47.52 18.62 0.36
C ASP A 161 47.60 19.75 1.39
N GLU A 162 47.83 19.39 2.67
CA GLU A 162 48.77 20.07 3.55
C GLU A 162 48.82 19.41 4.93
N GLU A 163 50.06 19.34 5.43
CA GLU A 163 50.55 18.94 6.75
C GLU A 163 50.74 17.44 7.07
N ALA A 164 52.02 17.17 7.33
CA ALA A 164 52.62 15.95 7.78
C ALA A 164 52.56 15.85 9.31
N ASP A 165 52.72 14.60 9.75
CA ASP A 165 53.11 14.13 11.08
C ASP A 165 51.99 13.83 12.08
N GLY A 166 52.06 12.64 12.69
CA GLY A 166 51.27 12.27 13.86
C GLY A 166 50.07 11.34 13.67
N ASP A 167 50.33 10.05 13.90
CA ASP A 167 49.43 9.02 14.42
C ASP A 167 48.41 8.33 13.51
N SER A 168 48.46 7.00 13.58
CA SER A 168 47.75 6.06 12.74
C SER A 168 46.48 5.59 13.42
N GLN A 169 45.32 6.17 13.08
CA GLN A 169 44.04 5.46 13.15
C GLN A 169 42.97 6.23 12.37
N GLU A 170 41.95 5.51 11.88
CA GLU A 170 40.77 6.04 11.16
C GLU A 170 40.88 6.29 9.64
N LYS A 171 41.42 5.30 8.92
CA LYS A 171 41.06 5.08 7.50
C LYS A 171 40.11 3.90 7.35
N LYS A 172 38.89 3.97 7.86
CA LYS A 172 37.78 3.09 7.42
C LYS A 172 36.45 3.83 7.51
N ASN A 173 35.60 3.60 6.50
CA ASN A 173 34.15 3.80 6.48
C ASN A 173 33.60 4.99 5.67
N ALA A 174 33.52 4.80 4.36
CA ALA A 174 32.49 5.43 3.51
C ALA A 174 31.28 4.51 3.25
N LEU A 175 31.16 3.40 4.01
CA LEU A 175 30.05 2.44 3.94
C LEU A 175 29.49 2.04 5.32
N ALA A 176 29.86 2.74 6.40
CA ALA A 176 29.27 2.42 7.70
C ALA A 176 27.81 2.88 7.75
N PRO A 177 26.87 2.00 8.14
CA PRO A 177 25.49 2.39 8.37
C PRO A 177 25.39 3.52 9.40
N ASN A 178 24.48 4.48 9.16
CA ASN A 178 24.30 5.65 10.02
C ASN A 178 24.05 5.18 11.48
N PRO A 179 24.94 5.52 12.43
CA PRO A 179 24.87 5.02 13.80
C PRO A 179 23.60 5.50 14.53
N GLU A 180 23.07 6.67 14.17
CA GLU A 180 21.83 7.17 14.77
C GLU A 180 20.62 6.33 14.36
N LEU A 181 20.55 5.91 13.09
CA LEU A 181 19.46 5.04 12.62
C LEU A 181 19.54 3.65 13.25
N LEU A 182 20.75 3.13 13.47
CA LEU A 182 20.96 1.85 14.14
C LEU A 182 20.59 1.91 15.63
N ASN A 183 20.95 2.98 16.32
CA ASN A 183 20.56 3.19 17.71
C ASN A 183 19.04 3.32 17.84
N LYS A 184 18.41 4.11 16.95
CA LYS A 184 16.96 4.24 16.93
C LYS A 184 16.24 2.93 16.63
N LEU A 185 16.79 2.10 15.74
CA LEU A 185 16.25 0.77 15.46
C LEU A 185 16.40 -0.17 16.66
N ARG A 186 17.53 -0.13 17.35
CA ARG A 186 17.78 -0.88 18.59
C ARG A 186 16.78 -0.51 19.68
N ASP A 187 16.55 0.78 19.89
CA ASP A 187 15.62 1.28 20.91
C ASP A 187 14.18 0.84 20.59
N MET A 188 13.78 0.90 19.32
CA MET A 188 12.47 0.38 18.90
C MET A 188 12.33 -1.13 19.10
N MET A 189 13.38 -1.92 18.83
CA MET A 189 13.35 -3.37 19.08
C MET A 189 13.26 -3.70 20.57
N MET A 190 14.01 -2.99 21.42
CA MET A 190 13.92 -3.16 22.87
C MET A 190 12.53 -2.78 23.42
N ALA A 191 11.92 -1.71 22.90
CA ALA A 191 10.57 -1.32 23.29
C ALA A 191 9.54 -2.41 22.92
N LEU A 192 9.62 -3.00 21.73
CA LEU A 192 8.75 -4.11 21.31
C LEU A 192 8.97 -5.38 22.16
N GLU A 193 10.20 -5.64 22.60
CA GLU A 193 10.53 -6.76 23.48
C GLU A 193 9.99 -6.56 24.90
N GLN A 194 10.04 -5.32 25.41
CA GLN A 194 9.40 -4.95 26.67
C GLN A 194 7.87 -5.01 26.60
N GLU A 195 7.26 -4.58 25.49
CA GLU A 195 5.82 -4.67 25.28
C GLU A 195 5.32 -6.13 25.11
N SER A 196 6.11 -7.01 24.49
CA SER A 196 5.78 -8.43 24.38
C SER A 196 5.97 -9.19 25.71
N SER A 197 6.97 -8.80 26.52
CA SER A 197 7.20 -9.34 27.86
C SER A 197 6.13 -8.88 28.87
N SER A 198 5.61 -7.66 28.71
CA SER A 198 4.58 -7.08 29.58
C SER A 198 3.16 -7.61 29.29
N LYS A 199 2.98 -8.40 28.22
CA LYS A 199 1.68 -8.99 27.83
C LYS A 199 1.47 -10.45 28.28
N LYS A 200 2.26 -10.97 29.22
CA LYS A 200 1.94 -12.22 29.93
C LYS A 200 0.69 -12.00 30.80
N ARG A 201 -0.45 -12.51 30.33
CA ARG A 201 -1.72 -12.60 31.07
C ARG A 201 -1.56 -13.44 32.34
N PRO A 202 -2.29 -13.12 33.42
CA PRO A 202 -2.22 -13.87 34.68
C PRO A 202 -3.02 -15.16 34.56
N GLY A 203 -2.41 -16.29 34.94
CA GLY A 203 -3.10 -17.54 35.24
C GLY A 203 -2.68 -18.73 34.39
N GLU A 204 -1.69 -19.49 34.87
CA GLU A 204 -1.79 -20.96 35.00
C GLU A 204 -0.67 -21.47 35.94
N PRO A 205 -0.94 -22.49 36.77
CA PRO A 205 -0.15 -22.79 37.96
C PRO A 205 1.06 -23.69 37.71
N ASP A 206 2.06 -23.49 38.57
CA ASP A 206 3.25 -24.32 38.76
C ASP A 206 2.93 -25.81 38.90
N THR A 207 3.68 -26.64 38.18
CA THR A 207 4.01 -27.99 38.66
C THR A 207 5.46 -28.31 38.32
N ASP A 208 6.29 -28.12 39.33
CA ASP A 208 7.67 -28.55 39.39
C ASP A 208 7.68 -30.01 39.91
N GLN A 209 8.12 -30.98 39.10
CA GLN A 209 9.19 -31.92 39.48
C GLN A 209 9.53 -33.01 38.44
N PRO A 210 10.78 -33.53 38.48
CA PRO A 210 11.42 -34.30 37.42
C PRO A 210 11.38 -35.81 37.65
N SER A 211 11.50 -36.62 36.59
CA SER A 211 11.83 -38.05 36.73
C SER A 211 12.48 -38.65 35.49
N LYS A 212 13.72 -39.11 35.69
CA LYS A 212 14.48 -40.05 34.86
C LYS A 212 13.64 -41.27 34.46
N LYS A 213 13.75 -41.73 33.20
CA LYS A 213 14.23 -43.09 32.81
C LYS A 213 13.81 -43.50 31.39
N ARG A 214 14.78 -44.17 30.74
CA ARG A 214 14.66 -45.18 29.67
C ARG A 214 14.45 -44.69 28.23
N ASN A 215 15.58 -44.41 27.57
CA ASN A 215 15.76 -44.85 26.19
C ASN A 215 15.71 -46.39 26.17
N LYS A 216 14.67 -46.95 25.57
CA LYS A 216 14.62 -48.37 25.20
C LYS A 216 14.68 -48.45 23.68
N LEU A 217 15.84 -48.93 23.24
CA LEU A 217 16.16 -49.43 21.91
C LEU A 217 15.02 -50.31 21.39
N LEU A 218 14.44 -49.96 20.24
CA LEU A 218 13.63 -50.88 19.44
C LEU A 218 14.58 -51.54 18.44
N LEU A 219 15.03 -52.75 18.79
CA LEU A 219 15.55 -53.72 17.83
C LEU A 219 14.31 -54.43 17.24
N ILE A 220 14.18 -54.34 15.92
CA ILE A 220 13.20 -55.10 15.14
C ILE A 220 13.89 -56.43 14.79
N ASP A 221 13.31 -57.54 15.20
CA ASP A 221 13.73 -58.89 14.82
C ASP A 221 13.47 -59.15 13.33
N VAL A 222 14.50 -59.65 12.63
CA VAL A 222 14.48 -60.91 11.84
C VAL A 222 15.84 -61.58 12.01
#